data_AF-A0A2D5Z3M5-F1
#
_entry.id   AF-A0A2D5Z3M5-F1
#
_cell.length_a   1.000
_cell.length_b   1.000
_cell.length_c   1.000
_cell.angle_alpha   90.00
_cell.angle_beta   90.00
_cell.angle_gamma   90.00
#
_symmetry.space_group_name_H-M   'P 1'
#
loop_
_entity.id
_entity.type
_entity.pdbx_description
1 polymer ?
#
loop_
_entity_poly.entity_id
_entity_poly.type
_entity_poly.pdbx_seq_one_letter_code
_entity_poly.pdbx_strand_id
1 'polypeptide(L)'
;MQALLVLALAGCGGADRTESESDDRDTRLAEVQQVLREGGPEPALVLVEKVGRLFGEDGETLALKGHILHRLEKFEQAVATFDASLKIEPTGELHLDRAISLTALQRHEEAEAALAAAEAMFTERLEGRSYDVVLKLHMAMIAHLRGNDQSALDQINLIIAEHPDSSAARELKAEVQRSIN
;
A
#
# COMPACT_ATOMS: atom_id res chain seq x y z
N MET A 1 -41.90 -64.67 -15.49
CA MET A 1 -41.84 -63.20 -15.64
C MET A 1 -40.75 -62.70 -14.69
N GLN A 2 -39.49 -62.77 -15.12
CA GLN A 2 -38.32 -62.35 -14.34
C GLN A 2 -37.78 -61.06 -14.96
N ALA A 3 -37.66 -60.01 -14.15
CA ALA A 3 -37.04 -58.74 -14.51
C ALA A 3 -35.55 -58.81 -14.13
N LEU A 4 -34.65 -58.60 -15.10
CA LEU A 4 -33.24 -58.33 -14.87
C LEU A 4 -32.63 -57.67 -16.11
N LEU A 5 -31.69 -56.76 -15.84
CA LEU A 5 -30.72 -56.10 -16.73
C LEU A 5 -31.14 -54.76 -17.37
N VAL A 6 -30.89 -53.67 -16.64
CA VAL A 6 -30.47 -52.38 -17.20
C VAL A 6 -28.99 -52.21 -16.85
N LEU A 7 -28.13 -52.25 -17.87
CA LEU A 7 -26.71 -51.93 -17.80
C LEU A 7 -26.39 -51.07 -19.03
N ALA A 8 -26.33 -49.75 -18.83
CA ALA A 8 -25.74 -48.81 -19.77
C ALA A 8 -24.96 -47.76 -18.98
N LEU A 9 -23.74 -48.16 -18.64
CA LEU A 9 -22.49 -47.41 -18.62
C LEU A 9 -22.50 -45.97 -18.07
N ALA A 10 -21.81 -45.86 -16.94
CA ALA A 10 -21.05 -44.71 -16.48
C ALA A 10 -20.30 -43.97 -17.60
N GLY A 11 -20.55 -42.66 -17.70
CA GLY A 11 -19.50 -41.67 -17.87
C GLY A 11 -19.55 -40.79 -16.61
N CYS A 12 -18.74 -41.09 -15.59
CA CYS A 12 -17.43 -40.45 -15.38
C CYS A 12 -17.54 -38.95 -15.55
N GLY A 13 -17.82 -38.23 -14.47
CA GLY A 13 -16.76 -37.56 -13.71
C GLY A 13 -17.15 -36.10 -13.77
N GLY A 14 -17.71 -35.56 -12.69
CA GLY A 14 -16.85 -34.83 -11.77
C GLY A 14 -16.28 -33.66 -12.56
N ALA A 15 -16.93 -32.49 -12.44
CA ALA A 15 -16.38 -31.24 -12.94
C ALA A 15 -15.06 -31.01 -12.23
N ASP A 16 -14.00 -31.62 -12.77
CA ASP A 16 -12.61 -31.33 -12.50
C ASP A 16 -12.35 -30.00 -13.22
N ARG A 17 -12.99 -28.94 -12.70
CA ARG A 17 -12.38 -27.64 -12.79
C ARG A 17 -11.10 -27.82 -12.01
N THR A 18 -10.02 -27.85 -12.76
CA THR A 18 -8.66 -27.67 -12.29
C THR A 18 -8.60 -26.34 -11.53
N GLU A 19 -9.10 -26.30 -10.29
CA GLU A 19 -8.59 -25.44 -9.23
C GLU A 19 -7.22 -26.02 -8.84
N SER A 20 -6.31 -25.90 -9.80
CA SER A 20 -4.89 -26.14 -9.67
C SER A 20 -4.18 -24.84 -10.07
N GLU A 21 -4.70 -23.72 -9.59
CA GLU A 21 -3.89 -22.55 -9.25
C GLU A 21 -3.46 -22.79 -7.82
N SER A 22 -2.15 -22.74 -7.53
CA SER A 22 -1.66 -23.13 -6.22
C SER A 22 -2.36 -22.32 -5.13
N ASP A 23 -3.01 -23.02 -4.20
CA ASP A 23 -3.67 -22.43 -3.03
C ASP A 23 -2.60 -22.04 -1.99
N ASP A 24 -1.56 -21.36 -2.45
CA ASP A 24 -0.56 -20.74 -1.61
C ASP A 24 -0.90 -19.27 -1.39
N ARG A 25 -0.36 -18.74 -0.30
CA ARG A 25 -0.60 -17.38 0.14
C ARG A 25 -0.21 -16.35 -0.93
N ASP A 26 0.92 -16.54 -1.61
CA ASP A 26 1.49 -15.54 -2.52
C ASP A 26 0.61 -15.36 -3.77
N THR A 27 0.09 -16.47 -4.29
CA THR A 27 -0.89 -16.47 -5.38
C THR A 27 -2.15 -15.70 -4.99
N ARG A 28 -2.62 -15.88 -3.74
CA ARG A 28 -3.78 -15.17 -3.22
C ARG A 28 -3.51 -13.69 -2.95
N LEU A 29 -2.31 -13.32 -2.52
CA LEU A 29 -1.92 -11.91 -2.36
C LEU A 29 -1.83 -11.19 -3.72
N ALA A 30 -1.35 -11.88 -4.76
CA ALA A 30 -1.39 -11.37 -6.12
C ALA A 30 -2.84 -11.14 -6.60
N GLU A 31 -3.76 -12.04 -6.27
CA GLU A 31 -5.21 -11.88 -6.52
C GLU A 31 -5.76 -10.66 -5.79
N VAL A 32 -5.40 -10.44 -4.51
CA VAL A 32 -5.79 -9.23 -3.76
C VAL A 32 -5.33 -7.96 -4.49
N GLN A 33 -4.07 -7.91 -4.93
CA GLN A 33 -3.55 -6.75 -5.65
C GLN A 33 -4.28 -6.52 -6.98
N GLN A 34 -4.63 -7.59 -7.68
CA GLN A 34 -5.39 -7.51 -8.92
C GLN A 34 -6.80 -6.96 -8.67
N VAL A 35 -7.50 -7.50 -7.68
CA VAL A 35 -8.83 -7.00 -7.26
C VAL A 35 -8.73 -5.53 -6.81
N LEU A 36 -7.67 -5.16 -6.11
CA LEU A 36 -7.45 -3.78 -5.68
C LEU A 36 -7.31 -2.81 -6.87
N ARG A 37 -6.65 -3.25 -7.96
CA ARG A 37 -6.50 -2.47 -9.19
C ARG A 37 -7.79 -2.37 -9.99
N GLU A 38 -8.55 -3.46 -10.12
CA GLU A 38 -9.67 -3.57 -11.07
C GLU A 38 -11.05 -3.47 -10.42
N GLY A 39 -11.23 -4.09 -9.26
CA GLY A 39 -12.50 -4.17 -8.53
C GLY A 39 -12.67 -3.14 -7.42
N GLY A 40 -11.59 -2.47 -7.02
CA GLY A 40 -11.59 -1.45 -5.98
C GLY A 40 -11.20 -1.96 -4.60
N PRO A 41 -11.10 -1.06 -3.61
CA PRO A 41 -10.53 -1.37 -2.31
C PRO A 41 -11.46 -2.18 -1.39
N GLU A 42 -12.77 -2.09 -1.53
CA GLU A 42 -13.73 -2.87 -0.73
C GLU A 42 -13.66 -4.38 -0.98
N PRO A 43 -13.75 -4.90 -2.23
CA PRO A 43 -13.60 -6.34 -2.46
C PRO A 43 -12.19 -6.83 -2.15
N ALA A 44 -11.16 -5.99 -2.35
CA ALA A 44 -9.79 -6.32 -1.98
C ALA A 44 -9.64 -6.51 -0.46
N LEU A 45 -10.33 -5.70 0.35
CA LEU A 45 -10.31 -5.84 1.80
C LEU A 45 -10.91 -7.18 2.25
N VAL A 46 -12.03 -7.57 1.67
CA VAL A 46 -12.66 -8.87 1.98
C VAL A 46 -11.72 -10.02 1.64
N LEU A 47 -11.03 -9.92 0.49
CA LEU A 47 -10.11 -10.96 0.04
C LEU A 47 -8.85 -11.01 0.92
N VAL A 48 -8.22 -9.88 1.25
CA VAL A 48 -7.00 -9.88 2.08
C VAL A 48 -7.28 -10.39 3.50
N GLU A 49 -8.46 -10.08 4.06
CA GLU A 49 -8.87 -10.65 5.35
C GLU A 49 -9.10 -12.17 5.28
N LYS A 50 -9.57 -12.67 4.13
CA LYS A 50 -9.67 -14.12 3.90
C LYS A 50 -8.29 -14.75 3.82
N VAL A 51 -7.33 -14.12 3.13
CA VAL A 51 -5.93 -14.57 3.07
C VAL A 51 -5.34 -14.65 4.48
N GLY A 52 -5.48 -13.60 5.29
CA GLY A 52 -4.99 -13.57 6.67
C GLY A 52 -5.59 -14.67 7.56
N ARG A 53 -6.87 -15.03 7.36
CA ARG A 53 -7.50 -16.14 8.09
C ARG A 53 -7.01 -17.53 7.66
N LEU A 54 -6.68 -17.71 6.39
CA LEU A 54 -6.29 -19.01 5.83
C LEU A 54 -4.79 -19.30 6.01
N PHE A 55 -3.96 -18.27 5.86
CA PHE A 55 -2.50 -18.41 5.81
C PHE A 55 -1.76 -17.69 6.95
N GLY A 56 -2.49 -16.95 7.79
CA GLY A 56 -1.93 -16.13 8.87
C GLY A 56 -1.71 -14.66 8.47
N GLU A 57 -1.66 -13.77 9.46
CA GLU A 57 -1.32 -12.36 9.27
C GLU A 57 0.19 -12.15 9.46
N ASP A 58 0.94 -12.31 8.38
CA ASP A 58 2.36 -11.96 8.31
C ASP A 58 2.57 -10.49 7.88
N GLY A 59 3.85 -10.08 7.80
CA GLY A 59 4.23 -8.70 7.46
C GLY A 59 3.63 -8.23 6.13
N GLU A 60 3.72 -9.05 5.08
CA GLU A 60 3.23 -8.71 3.74
C GLU A 60 1.69 -8.65 3.67
N THR A 61 1.00 -9.61 4.29
CA THR A 61 -0.46 -9.61 4.36
C THR A 61 -0.99 -8.37 5.10
N LEU A 62 -0.34 -8.01 6.21
CA LEU A 62 -0.65 -6.81 6.97
C LEU A 62 -0.33 -5.54 6.17
N ALA A 63 0.81 -5.49 5.47
CA ALA A 63 1.18 -4.36 4.62
C ALA A 63 0.10 -4.09 3.57
N LEU A 64 -0.30 -5.13 2.84
CA LEU A 64 -1.32 -5.04 1.80
C LEU A 64 -2.68 -4.61 2.37
N LYS A 65 -3.07 -5.17 3.52
CA LYS A 65 -4.28 -4.75 4.26
C LYS A 65 -4.21 -3.27 4.66
N GLY A 66 -3.06 -2.80 5.15
CA GLY A 66 -2.83 -1.40 5.49
C GLY A 66 -3.02 -0.47 4.30
N HIS A 67 -2.44 -0.80 3.14
CA HIS A 67 -2.64 -0.03 1.90
C HIS A 67 -4.11 0.01 1.47
N ILE A 68 -4.81 -1.11 1.55
CA ILE A 68 -6.23 -1.19 1.21
C ILE A 68 -7.06 -0.29 2.15
N LEU A 69 -6.78 -0.33 3.46
CA LEU A 69 -7.43 0.52 4.46
C LEU A 69 -7.15 2.00 4.22
N HIS A 70 -5.92 2.35 3.83
CA HIS A 70 -5.57 3.73 3.44
C HIS A 70 -6.42 4.19 2.25
N ARG A 71 -6.56 3.36 1.20
CA ARG A 71 -7.40 3.68 0.03
C ARG A 71 -8.89 3.79 0.36
N LEU A 72 -9.34 3.19 1.45
CA LEU A 72 -10.70 3.32 2.00
C LEU A 72 -10.84 4.53 2.94
N GLU A 73 -9.82 5.38 3.06
CA GLU A 73 -9.77 6.51 3.99
C GLU A 73 -9.93 6.09 5.48
N LYS A 74 -9.70 4.81 5.79
CA LYS A 74 -9.71 4.28 7.16
C LYS A 74 -8.33 4.45 7.80
N PHE A 75 -7.87 5.69 7.86
CA PHE A 75 -6.47 6.00 8.14
C PHE A 75 -5.99 5.52 9.52
N GLU A 76 -6.80 5.58 10.58
CA GLU A 76 -6.41 5.05 11.89
C GLU A 76 -6.18 3.54 11.86
N GLN A 77 -7.04 2.81 11.14
CA GLN A 77 -6.91 1.36 10.98
C GLN A 77 -5.70 1.03 10.10
N ALA A 78 -5.44 1.84 9.06
CA ALA A 78 -4.26 1.70 8.23
C ALA A 78 -2.98 1.87 9.06
N VAL A 79 -2.87 2.94 9.86
CA VAL A 79 -1.72 3.19 10.76
C VAL A 79 -1.53 2.02 11.73
N ALA A 80 -2.59 1.56 12.40
CA ALA A 80 -2.50 0.43 13.33
C ALA A 80 -2.06 -0.87 12.63
N THR A 81 -2.48 -1.07 11.38
CA THR A 81 -2.11 -2.25 10.58
C THR A 81 -0.66 -2.16 10.11
N PHE A 82 -0.19 -0.99 9.68
CA PHE A 82 1.22 -0.75 9.35
C PHE A 82 2.11 -0.91 10.59
N ASP A 83 1.68 -0.42 11.76
CA ASP A 83 2.38 -0.63 13.03
C ASP A 83 2.51 -2.12 13.38
N ALA A 84 1.52 -2.94 13.03
CA ALA A 84 1.59 -4.39 13.21
C ALA A 84 2.56 -5.03 12.21
N SER A 85 2.53 -4.62 10.95
CA SER A 85 3.44 -5.11 9.90
C SER A 85 4.91 -4.79 10.22
N LEU A 86 5.18 -3.54 10.63
CA LEU A 86 6.52 -3.05 11.04
C LEU A 86 7.12 -3.83 12.21
N LYS A 87 6.31 -4.43 13.09
CA LYS A 87 6.81 -5.29 14.18
C LYS A 87 7.32 -6.64 13.68
N ILE A 88 6.84 -7.09 12.52
CA ILE A 88 7.24 -8.36 11.91
C ILE A 88 8.46 -8.12 11.02
N GLU A 89 8.34 -7.18 10.09
CA GLU A 89 9.41 -6.81 9.15
C GLU A 89 9.45 -5.30 8.99
N PRO A 90 10.41 -4.62 9.65
CA PRO A 90 10.60 -3.18 9.46
C PRO A 90 11.13 -2.90 8.06
N THR A 91 10.47 -2.02 7.31
CA THR A 91 10.92 -1.54 5.99
C THR A 91 10.72 -0.04 5.84
N GLY A 92 11.51 0.60 4.98
CA GLY A 92 11.39 2.04 4.70
C GLY A 92 10.05 2.35 4.01
N GLU A 93 9.59 1.47 3.14
CA GLU A 93 8.31 1.54 2.45
C GLU A 93 7.14 1.56 3.46
N LEU A 94 7.13 0.65 4.43
CA LEU A 94 6.09 0.63 5.47
C LEU A 94 6.10 1.89 6.34
N HIS A 95 7.28 2.43 6.66
CA HIS A 95 7.39 3.70 7.35
C HIS A 95 6.83 4.86 6.51
N LEU A 96 7.08 4.85 5.19
CA LEU A 96 6.52 5.83 4.26
C LEU A 96 4.99 5.73 4.21
N ASP A 97 4.40 4.55 4.00
CA ASP A 97 2.94 4.37 3.93
C ASP A 97 2.23 4.76 5.24
N ARG A 98 2.88 4.44 6.36
CA ARG A 98 2.44 4.90 7.68
C ARG A 98 2.46 6.43 7.77
N ALA A 99 3.51 7.08 7.30
CA ALA A 99 3.62 8.55 7.31
C ALA A 99 2.54 9.22 6.46
N ILE A 100 2.25 8.67 5.28
CA ILE A 100 1.19 9.17 4.39
C ILE A 100 -0.17 9.09 5.09
N SER A 101 -0.47 7.96 5.74
CA SER A 101 -1.70 7.79 6.50
C SER A 101 -1.80 8.72 7.72
N LEU A 102 -0.68 8.98 8.41
CA LEU A 102 -0.63 9.93 9.51
C LEU A 102 -0.80 11.39 9.06
N THR A 103 -0.31 11.73 7.87
CA THR A 103 -0.50 13.04 7.26
C THR A 103 -1.97 13.30 6.98
N ALA A 104 -2.69 12.30 6.45
CA ALA A 104 -4.14 12.37 6.23
C ALA A 104 -4.93 12.55 7.55
N LEU A 105 -4.40 12.04 8.67
CA LEU A 105 -4.94 12.25 10.02
C LEU A 105 -4.53 13.57 10.68
N GLN A 106 -3.76 14.42 9.99
CA GLN A 106 -3.16 15.63 10.54
C GLN A 106 -2.26 15.40 11.78
N ARG A 107 -1.72 14.19 11.93
CA ARG A 107 -0.75 13.83 12.99
C ARG A 107 0.67 14.12 12.52
N HIS A 108 0.95 15.39 12.27
CA HIS A 108 2.15 15.86 11.56
C HIS A 108 3.46 15.44 12.23
N GLU A 109 3.57 15.53 13.57
CA GLU A 109 4.77 15.16 14.30
C GLU A 109 5.10 13.66 14.17
N GLU A 110 4.07 12.81 14.19
CA GLU A 110 4.25 11.36 14.01
C GLU A 110 4.55 10.99 12.56
N ALA A 111 3.98 11.74 11.61
CA ALA A 111 4.28 11.59 10.20
C ALA A 111 5.74 11.96 9.90
N GLU A 112 6.27 13.05 10.47
CA GLU A 112 7.69 13.41 10.35
C GLU A 112 8.60 12.34 10.93
N ALA A 113 8.28 11.81 12.12
CA ALA A 113 9.05 10.73 12.72
C ALA A 113 9.07 9.47 11.83
N ALA A 114 7.95 9.17 11.18
CA ALA A 114 7.85 8.06 10.24
C ALA A 114 8.63 8.31 8.93
N LEU A 115 8.60 9.52 8.37
CA LEU A 115 9.40 9.88 7.20
C LEU A 115 10.90 9.82 7.51
N ALA A 116 11.33 10.29 8.69
CA ALA A 116 12.73 10.21 9.12
C ALA A 116 13.20 8.75 9.26
N ALA A 117 12.34 7.87 9.77
CA ALA A 117 12.63 6.43 9.82
C ALA A 117 12.74 5.82 8.41
N ALA A 118 11.83 6.18 7.50
CA ALA A 118 11.90 5.75 6.11
C ALA A 118 13.21 6.22 5.43
N GLU A 119 13.57 7.50 5.60
CA GLU A 119 14.80 8.08 5.05
C GLU A 119 16.07 7.37 5.53
N ALA A 120 16.14 7.07 6.83
CA ALA A 120 17.27 6.36 7.41
C ALA A 120 17.46 4.98 6.77
N MET A 121 16.37 4.22 6.61
CA MET A 121 16.42 2.89 6.00
C MET A 121 16.78 2.94 4.51
N PHE A 122 16.28 3.91 3.76
CA PHE A 122 16.64 4.07 2.34
C PHE A 122 18.09 4.50 2.15
N THR A 123 18.61 5.35 3.04
CA THR A 123 20.01 5.79 3.03
C THR A 123 20.97 4.64 3.34
N GLU A 124 20.61 3.78 4.29
CA GLU A 124 21.38 2.58 4.65
C GLU A 124 21.40 1.53 3.53
N ARG A 125 20.37 1.50 2.67
CA ARG A 125 20.20 0.47 1.63
C ARG A 125 21.07 0.65 0.38
N LEU A 126 21.75 1.79 0.19
CA LEU A 126 22.55 2.11 -1.03
C LEU A 126 21.81 1.86 -2.36
N GLU A 127 20.48 1.75 -2.35
CA GLU A 127 19.65 1.50 -3.53
C GLU A 127 19.03 2.82 -3.98
N GLY A 128 19.58 3.35 -5.07
CA GLY A 128 19.27 4.67 -5.57
C GLY A 128 17.81 4.91 -5.98
N ARG A 129 17.38 6.14 -5.72
CA ARG A 129 16.39 6.95 -6.46
C ARG A 129 14.91 6.53 -6.47
N SER A 130 14.52 5.26 -6.26
CA SER A 130 13.14 4.85 -6.57
C SER A 130 12.06 5.39 -5.61
N TYR A 131 12.40 5.64 -4.33
CA TYR A 131 11.45 6.19 -3.33
C TYR A 131 11.75 7.64 -2.91
N ASP A 132 12.81 8.23 -3.47
CA ASP A 132 13.35 9.53 -3.08
C ASP A 132 12.35 10.67 -3.33
N VAL A 133 11.70 10.68 -4.49
CA VAL A 133 10.75 11.74 -4.88
C VAL A 133 9.51 11.74 -3.97
N VAL A 134 8.90 10.57 -3.75
CA VAL A 134 7.66 10.47 -2.95
C VAL A 134 7.93 10.83 -1.49
N LEU A 135 9.05 10.34 -0.93
CA LEU A 135 9.48 10.70 0.41
C LEU A 135 9.69 12.21 0.54
N LYS A 136 10.53 12.80 -0.31
CA LYS A 136 10.83 14.25 -0.31
C LYS A 136 9.58 15.10 -0.52
N LEU A 137 8.63 14.66 -1.36
CA LEU A 137 7.36 15.36 -1.56
C LEU A 137 6.50 15.36 -0.30
N HIS A 138 6.40 14.23 0.42
CA HIS A 138 5.66 14.18 1.67
C HIS A 138 6.34 15.00 2.78
N MET A 139 7.68 15.06 2.82
CA MET A 139 8.41 15.94 3.73
C MET A 139 8.09 17.42 3.45
N ALA A 140 8.13 17.83 2.17
CA ALA A 140 7.78 19.20 1.78
C ALA A 140 6.30 19.53 2.06
N MET A 141 5.40 18.58 1.82
CA MET A 141 3.98 18.70 2.16
C MET A 141 3.78 18.94 3.66
N ILE A 142 4.43 18.16 4.52
CA ILE A 142 4.33 18.36 5.97
C ILE A 142 4.94 19.70 6.39
N ALA A 143 6.08 20.09 5.81
CA ALA A 143 6.67 21.41 6.06
C ALA A 143 5.67 22.54 5.74
N HIS A 144 4.95 22.44 4.62
CA HIS A 144 3.87 23.37 4.27
C HIS A 144 2.72 23.34 5.28
N LEU A 145 2.23 22.15 5.65
CA LEU A 145 1.15 22.01 6.64
C LEU A 145 1.52 22.58 8.02
N ARG A 146 2.81 22.70 8.32
CA ARG A 146 3.34 23.33 9.54
C ARG A 146 3.62 24.84 9.40
N GLY A 147 3.32 25.44 8.26
CA GLY A 147 3.55 26.85 7.97
C GLY A 147 4.99 27.19 7.58
N ASN A 148 5.83 26.19 7.29
CA ASN A 148 7.21 26.38 6.84
C ASN A 148 7.28 26.50 5.30
N ASP A 149 6.41 27.33 4.71
CA ASP A 149 6.15 27.37 3.27
C ASP A 149 7.40 27.68 2.42
N GLN A 150 8.27 28.56 2.91
CA GLN A 150 9.52 28.86 2.20
C GLN A 150 10.45 27.64 2.13
N SER A 151 10.60 26.91 3.24
CA SER A 151 11.40 25.69 3.29
C SER A 151 10.79 24.60 2.40
N ALA A 152 9.46 24.49 2.38
CA ALA A 152 8.76 23.57 1.49
C ALA A 152 9.03 23.90 0.03
N LEU A 153 8.92 25.17 -0.38
CA LEU A 153 9.22 25.61 -1.75
C LEU A 153 10.66 25.33 -2.16
N ASP A 154 11.63 25.57 -1.28
CA ASP A 154 13.04 25.29 -1.55
C ASP A 154 13.26 23.80 -1.82
N GLN A 155 12.68 22.92 -0.99
CA GLN A 155 12.72 21.47 -1.21
C GLN A 155 12.02 21.07 -2.51
N ILE A 156 10.83 21.59 -2.79
CA ILE A 156 10.09 21.29 -4.02
C ILE A 156 10.87 21.71 -5.27
N ASN A 157 11.58 22.83 -5.22
CA ASN A 157 12.44 23.28 -6.32
C ASN A 157 13.60 22.32 -6.58
N LEU A 158 14.20 21.76 -5.53
CA LEU A 158 15.23 20.72 -5.66
C LEU A 158 14.63 19.46 -6.31
N ILE A 159 13.46 19.02 -5.85
CA ILE A 159 12.76 17.86 -6.44
C ILE A 159 12.48 18.08 -7.92
N ILE A 160 12.00 19.26 -8.33
CA ILE A 160 11.73 19.58 -9.74
C ILE A 160 13.02 19.63 -10.57
N ALA A 161 14.13 20.09 -9.99
CA ALA A 161 15.42 20.12 -10.68
C ALA A 161 15.95 18.70 -10.95
N GLU A 162 15.78 17.78 -9.99
CA GLU A 162 16.17 16.37 -10.10
C GLU A 162 15.19 15.57 -10.97
N HIS A 163 13.90 15.88 -10.88
CA HIS A 163 12.77 15.18 -11.52
C HIS A 163 11.81 16.14 -12.22
N PRO A 164 12.20 16.71 -13.38
CA PRO A 164 11.42 17.74 -14.07
C PRO A 164 10.04 17.26 -14.56
N ASP A 165 9.86 15.95 -14.72
CA ASP A 165 8.66 15.26 -15.16
C ASP A 165 7.61 15.08 -14.05
N SER A 166 7.98 15.23 -12.78
CA SER A 166 7.06 15.09 -11.64
C SER A 166 5.93 16.13 -11.68
N SER A 167 4.72 15.70 -12.02
CA SER A 167 3.52 16.55 -11.94
C SER A 167 3.16 16.86 -10.50
N ALA A 168 3.26 15.88 -9.61
CA ALA A 168 3.00 16.03 -8.18
C ALA A 168 3.85 17.15 -7.55
N ALA A 169 5.14 17.25 -7.90
CA ALA A 169 6.00 18.32 -7.41
C ALA A 169 5.54 19.71 -7.89
N ARG A 170 5.13 19.82 -9.15
CA ARG A 170 4.63 21.08 -9.71
C ARG A 170 3.28 21.49 -9.12
N GLU A 171 2.41 20.52 -8.89
CA GLU A 171 1.10 20.72 -8.24
C GLU A 171 1.27 21.21 -6.81
N LEU A 172 2.10 20.53 -6.01
CA LEU A 172 2.43 20.94 -4.65
C LEU A 172 3.08 22.33 -4.63
N LYS A 173 4.01 22.62 -5.53
CA LYS A 173 4.58 23.97 -5.66
C LYS A 173 3.50 25.03 -5.86
N ALA A 174 2.56 24.77 -6.77
CA ALA A 174 1.48 25.70 -7.07
C ALA A 174 0.52 25.88 -5.89
N GLU A 175 0.27 24.81 -5.12
CA GLU A 175 -0.50 24.87 -3.88
C GLU A 175 0.18 25.74 -2.82
N VAL A 176 1.44 25.46 -2.49
CA VAL A 176 2.21 26.25 -1.51
C VAL A 176 2.34 27.71 -1.95
N GLN A 177 2.49 27.98 -3.25
CA GLN A 177 2.56 29.38 -3.71
C GLN A 177 1.22 30.11 -3.56
N ARG A 178 0.08 29.41 -3.59
CA ARG A 178 -1.24 29.99 -3.35
C ARG A 178 -1.50 30.27 -1.87
N SER A 179 -0.88 29.55 -0.94
CA SER A 179 -1.05 29.81 0.51
C SER A 179 -0.34 31.09 0.97
N ILE A 180 0.76 31.46 0.29
CA ILE A 180 1.61 32.61 0.65
C ILE A 180 1.08 33.95 0.08
N ASN A 181 0.31 33.90 -1.01
CA ASN A 181 -0.22 35.09 -1.70
C ASN A 181 -1.57 35.52 -1.14
#